data_AF-A0A3B9ZLM4-F1
#
_entry.id   AF-A0A3B9ZLM4-F1
#
_cell.length_a   1.000
_cell.length_b   1.000
_cell.length_c   1.000
_cell.angle_alpha   90.00
_cell.angle_beta   90.00
_cell.angle_gamma   90.00
#
_symmetry.space_group_name_H-M   'P 1'
#
loop_
_entity.id
_entity.type
_entity.pdbx_description
1 polymer ?
#
loop_
_entity_poly.entity_id
_entity_poly.type
_entity_poly.pdbx_seq_one_letter_code
_entity_poly.pdbx_strand_id
1 'polypeptide(L)' 'MRSTQITIKDIARILGISPSTVSRALKDHPDINADTKKAVNELAGKLKYRPNAVALSLKNSRSYTIGA' A
#
# COMPACT_ATOMS: atom_id res chain seq x y z
N MET A 1 17.83 -11.85 5.11
CA MET A 1 18.16 -10.41 5.08
C MET A 1 16.85 -9.64 4.97
N ARG A 2 16.44 -8.88 5.99
CA ARG A 2 15.16 -8.16 6.02
C ARG A 2 15.23 -6.94 5.09
N SER A 3 14.73 -7.07 3.87
CA SER A 3 14.48 -5.92 3.00
C SER A 3 13.44 -5.02 3.66
N THR A 4 13.87 -3.83 4.10
CA THR A 4 12.99 -2.80 4.63
C THR A 4 12.17 -2.22 3.47
N GLN A 5 11.13 -2.94 3.06
CA GLN A 5 10.18 -2.41 2.10
C GLN A 5 9.32 -1.38 2.81
N ILE A 6 9.28 -0.15 2.28
CA ILE A 6 8.31 0.85 2.70
C ILE A 6 6.92 0.25 2.51
N THR A 7 6.16 0.16 3.61
CA THR A 7 4.78 -0.33 3.58
C THR A 7 3.80 0.82 3.75
N ILE A 8 2.52 0.53 3.54
CA ILE A 8 1.40 1.46 3.79
C ILE A 8 1.46 2.03 5.22
N LYS A 9 1.95 1.24 6.19
CA LYS A 9 2.11 1.67 7.59
C LYS A 9 3.16 2.78 7.77
N ASP A 10 4.23 2.76 6.99
CA ASP A 10 5.26 3.80 7.04
C ASP A 10 4.71 5.12 6.49
N ILE A 11 4.04 5.06 5.34
CA ILE A 11 3.40 6.23 4.72
C ILE A 11 2.37 6.85 5.66
N ALA A 12 1.56 6.00 6.31
CA ALA A 12 0.59 6.38 7.32
C ALA A 12 1.25 7.10 8.51
N ARG A 13 2.36 6.58 9.02
CA ARG A 13 3.10 7.17 10.14
C ARG A 13 3.72 8.52 9.78
N ILE A 14 4.26 8.67 8.57
CA ILE A 14 4.88 9.92 8.11
C ILE A 14 3.82 11.04 7.95
N LEU A 15 2.66 10.70 7.39
CA LEU A 15 1.56 11.64 7.18
C LEU A 15 0.65 11.82 8.40
N GLY A 16 0.85 11.05 9.48
CA GLY A 16 0.01 11.09 10.68
C GLY A 16 -1.43 10.60 10.45
N ILE A 17 -1.67 9.81 9.42
CA ILE A 17 -3.00 9.26 9.07
C ILE A 17 -3.06 7.76 9.29
N SER A 18 -4.27 7.20 9.31
CA SER A 18 -4.44 5.76 9.46
C SER A 18 -4.01 5.00 8.20
N PRO A 19 -3.46 3.77 8.32
CA PRO A 19 -3.15 2.93 7.17
C PRO A 19 -4.41 2.61 6.33
N SER A 20 -5.57 2.57 6.97
CA SER A 20 -6.89 2.48 6.31
C SER A 20 -7.16 3.68 5.40
N THR A 21 -6.80 4.88 5.83
CA THR A 21 -6.91 6.14 5.08
C THR A 21 -5.96 6.14 3.90
N VAL A 22 -4.69 5.72 4.08
CA VAL A 22 -3.72 5.59 2.99
C VAL A 22 -4.19 4.56 1.95
N SER A 23 -4.72 3.41 2.40
CA SER A 23 -5.26 2.40 1.48
C SER A 23 -6.48 2.90 0.70
N ARG A 24 -7.33 3.74 1.30
CA ARG A 24 -8.47 4.37 0.63
C ARG A 24 -8.01 5.47 -0.33
N ALA A 25 -7.01 6.25 0.06
CA ALA A 25 -6.40 7.30 -0.76
C ALA A 25 -5.77 6.72 -2.03
N LEU A 26 -5.03 5.61 -1.91
CA LEU A 26 -4.45 4.89 -3.05
C LEU A 26 -5.49 4.26 -3.98
N LYS A 27 -6.70 3.97 -3.47
CA LYS A 27 -7.85 3.44 -4.23
C LYS A 27 -8.77 4.53 -4.78
N ASP A 28 -8.39 5.79 -4.65
CA ASP A 28 -9.20 6.93 -5.08
C ASP A 28 -10.58 7.04 -4.39
N HIS A 29 -10.71 6.60 -3.13
CA HIS A 29 -11.99 6.67 -2.41
C HIS A 29 -12.49 8.14 -2.27
N PRO A 30 -13.78 8.41 -2.48
CA PRO A 30 -14.34 9.77 -2.42
C PRO A 30 -14.34 10.40 -1.01
N ASP A 31 -14.32 9.59 0.05
CA ASP A 31 -14.20 10.06 1.45
C ASP A 31 -12.85 10.73 1.78
N ILE A 32 -11.84 10.60 0.90
CA ILE A 32 -10.51 11.17 1.13
C ILE A 32 -10.38 12.50 0.41
N ASN A 33 -10.02 13.52 1.17
CA ASN A 33 -9.81 14.85 0.65
C ASN A 33 -8.73 14.85 -0.45
N ALA A 34 -8.96 15.59 -1.54
CA ALA A 34 -8.07 15.60 -2.70
C ALA A 34 -6.64 16.03 -2.33
N ASP A 35 -6.52 16.92 -1.35
CA ASP A 35 -5.26 17.39 -0.79
C ASP A 35 -4.47 16.26 -0.12
N THR A 36 -5.14 15.48 0.74
CA THR A 36 -4.56 14.30 1.39
C THR A 36 -4.20 13.22 0.37
N LYS A 37 -5.05 13.04 -0.65
CA LYS A 37 -4.82 12.09 -1.73
C LYS A 37 -3.55 12.43 -2.51
N LYS A 38 -3.35 13.72 -2.84
CA LYS A 38 -2.11 14.22 -3.45
C LYS A 38 -0.89 14.01 -2.56
N ALA A 39 -0.97 14.38 -1.28
CA ALA A 39 0.13 14.20 -0.33
C ALA A 39 0.54 12.73 -0.20
N VAL A 40 -0.43 11.81 -0.09
CA VAL A 40 -0.19 10.36 -0.09
C VAL A 40 0.47 9.91 -1.39
N ASN A 41 -0.02 10.34 -2.54
CA ASN A 41 0.49 9.88 -3.84
C ASN A 41 1.91 10.41 -4.11
N GLU A 42 2.18 11.65 -3.71
CA GLU A 42 3.51 12.25 -3.82
C GLU A 42 4.52 11.57 -2.90
N LEU A 43 4.14 11.31 -1.64
CA LEU A 43 4.98 10.60 -0.68
C LEU A 43 5.20 9.14 -1.10
N ALA A 44 4.16 8.46 -1.57
CA ALA A 44 4.24 7.12 -2.12
C ALA A 44 5.19 7.06 -3.32
N GLY A 45 5.13 8.06 -4.21
CA GLY A 45 6.07 8.20 -5.33
C GLY A 45 7.51 8.40 -4.87
N LYS A 46 7.74 9.34 -3.94
CA LYS A 46 9.06 9.63 -3.34
C LYS A 46 9.68 8.40 -2.67
N LEU A 47 8.87 7.65 -1.92
CA LEU A 47 9.31 6.45 -1.20
C LEU A 47 9.42 5.21 -2.11
N LYS A 48 9.15 5.34 -3.42
CA LYS A 48 8.99 4.23 -4.36
C LYS A 48 8.10 3.13 -3.80
N TYR A 49 7.04 3.51 -3.09
CA TYR A 49 6.02 2.59 -2.65
C TYR A 49 5.36 1.99 -3.89
N ARG A 50 5.80 0.79 -4.23
CA ARG A 50 5.14 -0.01 -5.25
C ARG A 50 4.08 -0.83 -4.54
N PRO A 51 2.78 -0.67 -4.86
CA PRO A 51 1.77 -1.62 -4.40
C PRO A 51 2.25 -2.98 -4.87
N ASN A 52 2.69 -3.80 -3.91
CA ASN A 52 3.50 -4.95 -4.23
C ASN A 52 2.57 -6.01 -4.82
N ALA A 53 2.50 -6.08 -6.15
CA ALA A 53 1.81 -7.15 -6.87
C ALA A 53 2.35 -8.53 -6.45
N VAL A 54 3.60 -8.60 -5.99
CA VAL A 54 4.21 -9.82 -5.43
C VAL A 54 3.56 -10.23 -4.09
N ALA A 55 3.08 -9.28 -3.28
CA ALA A 55 2.32 -9.59 -2.06
C ALA A 55 0.88 -10.04 -2.38
N LEU A 56 0.32 -9.55 -3.49
CA LEU A 56 -0.96 -10.02 -4.02
C LEU A 56 -0.84 -11.48 -4.50
N SER A 57 0.23 -11.81 -5.22
CA SER A 57 0.52 -13.20 -5.60
C SER A 57 0.86 -14.07 -4.39
N LEU A 58 1.61 -13.60 -3.38
CA LEU A 58 1.88 -14.43 -2.19
C LEU A 58 0.61 -14.75 -1.37
N LYS A 59 -0.38 -13.85 -1.38
CA LYS A 59 -1.68 -14.08 -0.73
C LYS A 59 -2.63 -14.94 -1.58
N ASN A 60 -2.44 -14.97 -2.90
CA ASN A 60 -3.26 -15.77 -3.82
C ASN A 60 -2.60 -17.13 -4.21
N SER A 61 -1.29 -17.29 -4.05
CA SER A 61 -0.52 -18.50 -4.39
C SER A 61 -0.40 -19.48 -3.22
N ARG A 62 -1.43 -19.62 -2.39
CA ARG A 62 -1.46 -20.64 -1.33
C ARG A 62 -2.43 -21.81 -1.56
N SER A 63 -3.19 -21.88 -2.65
CA SER A 63 -4.15 -22.99 -2.82
C SER A 63 -4.48 -23.38 -4.27
N TYR A 64 -3.47 -23.64 -5.11
CA TYR A 64 -3.70 -24.50 -6.29
C TYR A 64 -2.55 -25.46 -6.59
N THR A 65 -1.92 -26.01 -5.54
CA THR A 65 -1.23 -27.31 -5.68
C THR A 65 -2.29 -28.39 -5.48
N ILE A 66 -3.03 -28.68 -6.54
CA ILE A 66 -3.69 -29.99 -6.65
C ILE A 66 -2.57 -30.95 -7.01
N GLY A 67 -2.06 -31.64 -5.99
CA GLY A 67 -1.35 -32.88 -6.20
C GLY A 67 -2.37 -33.96 -6.52
N ALA A 68 -2.30 -34.50 -7.73
CA ALA A 68 -2.71 -35.84 -8.12
C ALA A 68 -2.05 -36.15 -9.47
#